data_AF-A0A0M2GJ81-F1
#
_entry.id   AF-A0A0M2GJ81-F1
#
_cell.length_a   1.000
_cell.length_b   1.000
_cell.length_c   1.000
_cell.angle_alpha   90.00
_cell.angle_beta   90.00
_cell.angle_gamma   90.00
#
_symmetry.space_group_name_H-M   'P 1'
#
loop_
_entity.id
_entity.type
_entity.pdbx_description
1 polymer ?
#
loop_
_entity_poly.entity_id
_entity_poly.type
_entity_poly.pdbx_seq_one_letter_code
_entity_poly.pdbx_strand_id
1 'polypeptide(L)'
;MPVAPTADHLLDTPLPQLLAELDAELRLLPIDDETICGVTEVRDGQLTLELSSLWPAPLRELMARSMLGEALRVPLPALPEPFALTVL
;
A
#
# COMPACT_ATOMS: atom_id res chain seq x y z
N MET A 1 -2.42 15.95 17.20
CA MET A 1 -1.59 15.06 16.36
C MET A 1 -2.54 14.04 15.76
N PRO A 2 -2.49 13.75 14.45
CA PRO A 2 -3.30 12.66 13.92
C PRO A 2 -2.89 11.37 14.64
N VAL A 3 -3.88 10.59 15.07
CA VAL A 3 -3.64 9.29 15.69
C VAL A 3 -3.11 8.37 14.59
N ALA A 4 -1.96 7.75 14.80
CA ALA A 4 -1.43 6.77 13.85
C ALA A 4 -2.44 5.62 13.71
N PRO A 5 -2.78 5.18 12.48
CA PRO A 5 -3.77 4.12 12.28
C PRO A 5 -3.30 2.80 12.91
N THR A 6 -4.24 2.00 13.38
CA THR A 6 -3.96 0.66 13.93
C THR A 6 -3.98 -0.39 12.82
N ALA A 7 -3.44 -1.58 13.11
CA ALA A 7 -3.49 -2.70 12.18
C ALA A 7 -4.93 -3.07 11.80
N ASP A 8 -5.83 -3.17 12.78
CA ASP A 8 -7.26 -3.44 12.55
C ASP A 8 -7.89 -2.38 11.63
N HIS A 9 -7.53 -1.10 11.82
CA HIS A 9 -8.02 -0.02 10.96
C HIS A 9 -7.56 -0.19 9.51
N LEU A 10 -6.29 -0.54 9.28
CA LEU A 10 -5.78 -0.78 7.93
C LEU A 10 -6.44 -2.00 7.26
N LEU A 11 -6.77 -3.04 8.04
CA LEU A 11 -7.30 -4.31 7.51
C LEU A 11 -8.81 -4.26 7.26
N ASP A 12 -9.56 -3.65 8.18
CA ASP A 12 -11.03 -3.69 8.16
C ASP A 12 -11.66 -2.51 7.41
N THR A 13 -10.92 -1.40 7.23
CA THR A 13 -11.43 -0.24 6.50
C THR A 13 -11.45 -0.49 4.99
N PRO A 14 -12.53 -0.14 4.28
CA PRO A 14 -12.54 -0.16 2.82
C PRO A 14 -11.40 0.68 2.25
N LEU A 15 -10.61 0.12 1.33
CA LEU A 15 -9.41 0.78 0.81
C LEU A 15 -9.65 2.21 0.29
N PRO A 16 -10.73 2.53 -0.48
CA PRO A 16 -10.98 3.90 -0.92
C PRO A 16 -11.19 4.89 0.23
N GLN A 17 -11.82 4.45 1.32
CA GLN A 17 -12.01 5.27 2.51
C GLN A 17 -10.67 5.49 3.21
N LEU A 18 -9.88 4.42 3.37
CA LEU A 18 -8.57 4.49 4.01
C LEU A 18 -7.61 5.45 3.30
N LEU A 19 -7.59 5.41 1.96
CA LEU A 19 -6.78 6.33 1.15
C LEU A 19 -7.20 7.79 1.36
N ALA A 20 -8.50 8.08 1.42
CA ALA A 20 -9.01 9.42 1.67
C ALA A 20 -8.67 9.93 3.09
N GLU A 21 -8.74 9.07 4.10
CA GLU A 21 -8.41 9.43 5.49
C GLU A 21 -6.93 9.76 5.69
N LEU A 22 -6.06 9.08 4.95
CA LEU A 22 -4.61 9.19 5.06
C LEU A 22 -4.00 10.23 4.13
N ASP A 23 -4.83 10.92 3.33
CA ASP A 23 -4.38 11.74 2.20
C ASP A 23 -3.37 10.96 1.35
N ALA A 24 -3.79 9.77 0.92
CA ALA A 24 -2.99 8.86 0.12
C ALA A 24 -3.65 8.61 -1.24
N GLU A 25 -2.83 8.44 -2.27
CA GLU A 25 -3.26 8.14 -3.63
C GLU A 25 -2.78 6.74 -4.05
N LEU A 26 -3.67 5.94 -4.65
CA LEU A 26 -3.31 4.71 -5.32
C LEU A 26 -3.32 4.92 -6.83
N ARG A 27 -2.14 4.82 -7.46
CA ARG A 27 -1.96 4.94 -8.90
C ARG A 27 -1.70 3.56 -9.50
N LEU A 28 -2.46 3.24 -10.55
CA LEU A 28 -2.30 1.99 -11.28
C LEU A 28 -1.54 2.27 -12.57
N LEU A 29 -0.39 1.61 -12.73
CA LEU A 29 0.50 1.79 -13.87
C LEU A 29 0.60 0.49 -14.67
N PRO A 30 0.71 0.51 -16.00
CA PRO A 30 0.98 -0.68 -16.80
C PRO A 30 2.45 -1.10 -16.66
N ILE A 31 2.86 -1.49 -15.45
CA ILE A 31 4.19 -2.02 -15.15
C ILE A 31 4.21 -3.47 -15.65
N ASP A 32 5.04 -3.76 -16.65
CA ASP A 32 5.29 -5.12 -17.14
C ASP A 32 6.47 -5.80 -16.45
N ASP A 33 7.22 -5.06 -15.63
CA ASP A 33 8.36 -5.57 -14.89
C ASP A 33 7.89 -6.46 -13.73
N GLU A 34 8.12 -7.76 -13.89
CA GLU A 34 7.74 -8.81 -12.94
C GLU A 34 8.46 -8.69 -11.59
N THR A 35 9.55 -7.91 -11.52
CA THR A 35 10.35 -7.72 -10.32
C THR A 35 9.88 -6.56 -9.44
N ILE A 36 9.03 -5.68 -9.99
CA ILE A 36 8.52 -4.50 -9.28
C ILE A 36 7.09 -4.78 -8.81
N CYS A 37 6.97 -5.04 -7.51
CA CYS A 37 5.68 -5.29 -6.88
C CYS A 37 4.90 -3.99 -6.58
N GLY A 38 5.58 -2.86 -6.49
CA GLY A 38 4.99 -1.56 -6.23
C GLY A 38 6.02 -0.57 -5.68
N VAL A 39 5.66 0.70 -5.68
CA VAL A 39 6.49 1.78 -5.13
C VAL A 39 5.67 2.62 -4.17
N THR A 40 6.26 2.96 -3.02
CA THR A 40 5.71 3.93 -2.09
C THR A 40 6.57 5.20 -2.13
N GLU A 41 5.93 6.34 -2.38
CA GLU A 41 6.59 7.64 -2.45
C GLU A 41 5.83 8.66 -1.58
N VAL A 42 6.54 9.61 -0.98
CA VAL A 42 5.91 10.80 -0.37
C VAL A 42 6.23 12.00 -1.26
N ARG A 43 5.21 12.56 -1.94
CA ARG A 43 5.32 13.77 -2.77
C ARG A 43 4.49 14.89 -2.18
N ASP A 44 5.12 16.04 -1.99
CA ASP A 44 4.45 17.25 -1.47
C ASP A 44 3.67 17.02 -0.17
N GLY A 45 4.08 16.04 0.64
CA GLY A 45 3.42 15.65 1.88
C GLY A 45 2.31 14.60 1.73
N GLN A 46 1.96 14.22 0.50
CA GLN A 46 0.97 13.20 0.16
C GLN A 46 1.65 11.84 -0.05
N LEU A 47 1.03 10.77 0.44
CA LEU A 47 1.53 9.40 0.24
C LEU A 47 1.00 8.84 -1.08
N THR A 48 1.88 8.43 -1.99
CA THR A 48 1.51 7.78 -3.25
C THR A 48 1.94 6.32 -3.24
N LEU A 49 1.01 5.44 -3.58
CA LEU A 49 1.22 4.02 -3.81
C LEU A 49 1.09 3.76 -5.31
N GLU A 50 2.11 3.21 -5.94
CA GLU A 50 2.08 2.82 -7.35
C GLU A 50 2.08 1.29 -7.46
N LEU A 51 1.10 0.72 -8.15
CA LEU A 51 0.94 -0.73 -8.35
C LEU A 51 0.72 -1.07 -9.82
N SER A 52 1.05 -2.31 -10.22
CA SER A 52 0.75 -2.78 -11.57
C SER A 52 -0.77 -2.90 -11.79
N SER A 53 -1.26 -2.29 -12.87
CA SER A 53 -2.65 -2.41 -13.33
C SER A 53 -2.96 -3.81 -13.88
N LEU A 54 -1.92 -4.58 -14.24
CA LEU A 54 -2.03 -5.94 -14.77
C LEU A 54 -2.40 -6.96 -13.67
N TRP A 55 -2.23 -6.59 -12.40
CA TRP A 55 -2.51 -7.48 -11.29
C TRP A 55 -4.01 -7.60 -11.00
N PRO A 56 -4.47 -8.78 -10.52
CA PRO A 56 -5.83 -8.94 -10.04
C PRO A 56 -6.18 -7.94 -8.94
N ALA A 57 -7.43 -7.46 -8.91
CA ALA A 57 -7.88 -6.50 -7.91
C ALA A 57 -7.61 -6.93 -6.45
N PRO A 58 -7.84 -8.20 -6.04
CA PRO A 58 -7.53 -8.64 -4.68
C PRO A 58 -6.03 -8.55 -4.34
N LEU A 59 -5.16 -8.80 -5.33
CA LEU A 59 -3.72 -8.70 -5.13
C LEU A 59 -3.29 -7.24 -4.98
N ARG A 60 -3.80 -6.34 -5.83
CA ARG A 60 -3.55 -4.89 -5.69
C ARG A 60 -4.00 -4.39 -4.32
N GLU A 61 -5.14 -4.88 -3.86
CA GLU A 61 -5.72 -4.48 -2.59
C GLU A 61 -4.90 -4.98 -1.37
N LEU A 62 -4.38 -6.21 -1.44
CA LEU A 62 -3.45 -6.76 -0.44
C LEU A 62 -2.14 -5.97 -0.37
N MET A 63 -1.58 -5.67 -1.54
CA MET A 63 -0.29 -4.97 -1.66
C MET A 63 -0.39 -3.52 -1.20
N ALA A 64 -1.47 -2.81 -1.56
CA ALA A 64 -1.72 -1.45 -1.08
C ALA A 64 -1.75 -1.38 0.46
N ARG A 65 -2.45 -2.31 1.13
CA ARG A 65 -2.49 -2.34 2.60
C ARG A 65 -1.12 -2.64 3.21
N SER A 66 -0.39 -3.56 2.63
CA SER A 66 0.95 -3.93 3.13
C SER A 66 1.92 -2.76 3.00
N MET A 67 1.89 -2.07 1.87
CA MET A 67 2.69 -0.85 1.64
C MET A 67 2.28 0.31 2.56
N LEU A 68 0.98 0.48 2.84
CA LEU A 68 0.49 1.46 3.83
C LEU A 68 1.01 1.13 5.24
N GLY A 69 0.97 -0.15 5.63
CA GLY A 69 1.50 -0.60 6.92
C GLY A 69 2.98 -0.27 7.07
N GLU A 70 3.79 -0.56 6.05
CA GLU A 70 5.22 -0.25 6.05
C GLU A 70 5.46 1.27 6.10
N ALA A 71 4.83 2.05 5.22
CA ALA A 71 5.00 3.50 5.14
C ALA A 71 4.62 4.21 6.45
N LEU A 72 3.59 3.72 7.13
CA LEU A 72 3.07 4.29 8.38
C LEU A 72 3.67 3.65 9.64
N ARG A 73 4.58 2.68 9.48
CA ARG A 73 5.17 1.86 10.55
C ARG A 73 4.12 1.18 11.44
N VAL A 74 3.04 0.71 10.84
CA VAL A 74 2.01 -0.08 11.50
C VAL A 74 2.36 -1.56 11.33
N PRO A 75 2.53 -2.32 12.42
CA PRO A 75 2.90 -3.73 12.32
C PRO A 75 1.73 -4.53 11.75
N LEU A 76 1.87 -4.97 10.50
CA LEU A 76 0.95 -5.89 9.84
C LEU A 76 1.56 -7.30 9.76
N PRO A 77 0.72 -8.35 9.61
CA PRO A 77 1.22 -9.67 9.27
C PRO A 77 2.09 -9.61 8.02
N ALA A 78 3.27 -10.25 8.08
CA ALA A 78 4.17 -10.30 6.93
C ALA A 78 3.49 -11.04 5.76
N LEU A 79 3.69 -10.52 4.55
CA LEU A 79 3.29 -11.22 3.35
C LEU A 79 4.16 -12.46 3.15
N PRO A 80 3.60 -13.58 2.67
CA PRO A 80 4.39 -14.74 2.29
C PRO A 80 5.19 -14.44 1.03
N GLU A 81 6.31 -15.15 0.84
CA GLU A 81 7.01 -15.21 -0.45
C GLU A 81 6.05 -15.62 -1.59
N PRO A 82 6.14 -15.05 -2.80
CA PRO A 82 7.13 -14.07 -3.28
C PRO A 82 6.73 -12.60 -3.02
N PHE A 83 5.70 -12.33 -2.21
CA PHE A 83 5.13 -10.99 -2.03
C PHE A 83 5.78 -10.21 -0.86
N ALA A 84 6.89 -10.70 -0.32
CA ALA A 84 7.59 -10.04 0.77
C ALA A 84 8.05 -8.64 0.35
N LEU A 85 7.72 -7.62 1.15
CA LEU A 85 8.17 -6.26 0.89
C LEU A 85 9.67 -6.14 1.19
N THR A 86 10.42 -5.57 0.24
CA THR A 86 11.82 -5.19 0.43
C THR A 86 11.93 -3.67 0.40
N VAL A 87 12.49 -3.08 1.44
CA VAL A 87 12.82 -1.65 1.47
C VAL A 87 14.24 -1.49 0.93
N LEU A 88 14.40 -0.73 -0.15
CA LEU A 88 15.70 -0.37 -0.74
C LEU A 88 16.30 0.87 -0.06
#